data_AF-A0A924YIP2-F1
#
_entry.id   AF-A0A924YIP2-F1
#
_cell.length_a   1.000
_cell.length_b   1.000
_cell.length_c   1.000
_cell.angle_alpha   90.00
_cell.angle_beta   90.00
_cell.angle_gamma   90.00
#
_symmetry.space_group_name_H-M   'P 1'
#
loop_
_entity.id
_entity.type
_entity.pdbx_description
1 polymer ?
#
loop_
_entity_poly.entity_id
_entity_poly.type
_entity_poly.pdbx_seq_one_letter_code
_entity_poly.pdbx_strand_id
1 'polypeptide(L)'
;MKPAGQIVGEKFREILNRRRIKDYQVTHAERAIFLVICVRCEKNQNGFRSVFDQELSRSEVIELIGYIRELELPEIAALLEEISSLLIANNFYGSGEHPVIASRTLRESVLTRIETIGEQIGDQLWEIDERLLEMLNREANP
;
A
#
# COMPACT_ATOMS: atom_id res chain seq x y z
N MET A 1 14.63 -3.63 22.56
CA MET A 1 13.48 -3.94 21.67
C MET A 1 13.89 -3.63 20.24
N LYS A 2 13.43 -4.41 19.25
CA LYS A 2 13.62 -4.09 17.83
C LYS A 2 12.66 -2.95 17.42
N PRO A 3 13.05 -2.02 16.53
CA PRO A 3 12.13 -1.02 15.97
C PRO A 3 10.95 -1.68 15.21
N ALA A 4 9.78 -1.04 15.22
CA ALA A 4 8.57 -1.59 14.60
C ALA A 4 8.78 -1.94 13.11
N GLY A 5 9.39 -1.01 12.35
CA GLY A 5 9.70 -1.24 10.94
C GLY A 5 10.64 -2.42 10.68
N GLN A 6 11.54 -2.75 11.61
CA GLN A 6 12.38 -3.95 11.49
C GLN A 6 11.55 -5.22 11.65
N ILE A 7 10.62 -5.26 12.61
CA ILE A 7 9.75 -6.42 12.87
C ILE A 7 8.79 -6.63 11.70
N VAL A 8 8.12 -5.56 11.27
CA VAL A 8 7.20 -5.57 10.12
C VAL A 8 7.93 -6.01 8.83
N GLY A 9 9.15 -5.52 8.60
CA GLY A 9 9.98 -5.96 7.47
C GLY A 9 10.51 -7.41 7.58
N GLU A 10 10.75 -7.94 8.78
CA GLU A 10 11.03 -9.37 9.00
C GLU A 10 9.80 -10.21 8.67
N LYS A 11 8.61 -9.80 9.12
CA LYS A 11 7.35 -10.50 8.85
C LYS A 11 7.00 -10.52 7.37
N PHE A 12 7.21 -9.42 6.65
CA PHE A 12 7.02 -9.37 5.20
C PHE A 12 7.91 -10.36 4.44
N ARG A 13 9.18 -10.52 4.85
CA ARG A 13 10.08 -11.53 4.27
C ARG A 13 9.59 -12.96 4.52
N GLU A 14 9.05 -13.22 5.71
CA GLU A 14 8.42 -14.51 6.04
C GLU A 14 7.20 -14.77 5.14
N ILE A 15 6.33 -13.77 4.96
CA ILE A 15 5.16 -13.83 4.07
C ILE A 15 5.59 -14.19 2.63
N LEU A 16 6.60 -13.49 2.08
CA LEU A 16 7.13 -13.76 0.74
C LEU A 16 7.65 -15.19 0.58
N ASN A 17 8.36 -15.70 1.59
CA ASN A 17 8.89 -17.06 1.57
C ASN A 17 7.76 -18.11 1.59
N ARG A 18 6.71 -17.89 2.39
CA ARG A 18 5.55 -18.80 2.45
C ARG A 18 4.77 -18.82 1.14
N ARG A 19 4.53 -17.65 0.52
CA ARG A 19 3.86 -17.55 -0.80
C ARG A 19 4.54 -18.39 -1.88
N ARG A 20 5.88 -18.47 -1.87
CA ARG A 20 6.65 -19.25 -2.86
C ARG A 20 6.45 -20.76 -2.75
N ILE A 21 6.01 -21.26 -1.60
CA ILE A 21 5.91 -22.70 -1.30
C ILE A 21 4.47 -23.24 -1.51
N LYS A 22 3.53 -22.42 -2.02
CA LYS A 22 2.12 -22.76 -2.32
C LYS A 22 1.26 -23.25 -1.15
N ASP A 23 1.75 -23.14 0.08
CA ASP A 23 1.02 -23.46 1.30
C ASP A 23 0.60 -22.14 1.96
N TYR A 24 -0.59 -21.62 1.62
CA TYR A 24 -0.87 -20.21 1.90
C TYR A 24 -2.32 -19.90 2.28
N GLN A 25 -2.53 -19.72 3.58
CA GLN A 25 -3.55 -18.81 4.11
C GLN A 25 -2.81 -17.64 4.77
N VAL A 26 -3.17 -16.42 4.37
CA VAL A 26 -2.64 -15.17 4.96
C VAL A 26 -3.58 -14.79 6.06
N THR A 27 -3.06 -14.38 7.21
CA THR A 27 -3.90 -13.67 8.17
C THR A 27 -4.24 -12.28 7.63
N HIS A 28 -5.22 -11.64 8.24
CA HIS A 28 -5.67 -10.30 7.85
C HIS A 28 -4.56 -9.26 8.06
N ALA A 29 -3.85 -9.29 9.19
CA ALA A 29 -2.67 -8.44 9.43
C ALA A 29 -1.51 -8.74 8.47
N GLU A 30 -1.29 -10.01 8.12
CA GLU A 30 -0.27 -10.38 7.15
C GLU A 30 -0.59 -9.85 5.73
N ARG A 31 -1.88 -9.82 5.34
CA ARG A 31 -2.32 -9.21 4.08
C ARG A 31 -2.18 -7.69 4.10
N ALA A 32 -2.49 -7.04 5.22
CA ALA A 32 -2.24 -5.61 5.43
C ALA A 32 -0.75 -5.26 5.22
N ILE A 33 0.14 -6.00 5.90
CA ILE A 33 1.59 -5.83 5.78
C ILE A 33 2.06 -6.01 4.34
N PHE A 34 1.55 -7.04 3.67
CA PHE A 34 1.94 -7.32 2.29
C PHE A 34 1.62 -6.13 1.38
N LEU A 35 0.38 -5.63 1.39
CA LEU A 35 -0.03 -4.53 0.52
C LEU A 35 0.70 -3.23 0.85
N VAL A 36 0.81 -2.87 2.13
CA VAL A 36 1.47 -1.64 2.56
C VAL A 36 2.95 -1.63 2.20
N ILE A 37 3.67 -2.74 2.42
CA ILE A 37 5.11 -2.77 2.11
C ILE A 37 5.35 -2.80 0.60
N CYS A 38 4.54 -3.52 -0.19
CA CYS A 38 4.65 -3.47 -1.65
C CYS A 38 4.58 -2.04 -2.18
N VAL A 39 3.62 -1.24 -1.68
CA VAL A 39 3.48 0.19 -2.02
C VAL A 39 4.74 0.99 -1.63
N ARG A 40 5.30 0.75 -0.44
CA ARG A 40 6.51 1.46 0.03
C ARG A 40 7.76 1.13 -0.77
N CYS A 41 7.95 -0.15 -1.10
CA CYS A 41 9.10 -0.60 -1.88
C CYS A 41 9.10 0.01 -3.27
N GLU A 42 7.96 0.03 -3.94
CA GLU A 42 7.82 0.64 -5.27
C GLU A 42 8.06 2.15 -5.21
N LYS A 43 7.47 2.84 -4.23
CA LYS A 43 7.71 4.26 -4.00
C LYS A 43 9.21 4.59 -3.94
N ASN A 44 9.96 3.83 -3.13
CA ASN A 44 11.37 4.11 -2.90
C ASN A 44 12.25 3.89 -4.13
N GLN A 45 11.86 2.99 -5.04
CA GLN A 45 12.66 2.66 -6.22
C GLN A 45 12.33 3.54 -7.42
N ASN A 46 11.05 3.83 -7.66
CA ASN A 46 10.59 4.37 -8.94
C ASN A 46 9.63 5.58 -8.79
N GLY A 47 9.43 6.08 -7.57
CA GLY A 47 8.47 7.16 -7.25
C GLY A 47 7.07 6.63 -6.92
N PHE A 48 6.23 7.42 -6.26
CA PHE A 48 4.96 6.92 -5.75
C PHE A 48 3.98 6.53 -6.86
N ARG A 49 4.06 7.18 -8.03
CA ARG A 49 3.22 6.81 -9.18
C ARG A 49 3.48 5.38 -9.68
N SER A 50 4.69 4.86 -9.51
CA SER A 50 5.06 3.52 -10.02
C SER A 50 4.34 2.39 -9.30
N VAL A 51 3.89 2.65 -8.06
CA VAL A 51 3.05 1.74 -7.27
C VAL A 51 1.84 1.26 -8.07
N PHE A 52 1.29 2.14 -8.89
CA PHE A 52 0.09 1.86 -9.69
C PHE A 52 0.41 1.28 -11.06
N ASP A 53 1.66 1.42 -11.53
CA ASP A 53 2.12 0.86 -12.80
C ASP A 53 2.44 -0.63 -12.74
N GLN A 54 2.78 -1.13 -11.56
CA GLN A 54 3.39 -2.46 -11.43
C GLN A 54 2.74 -3.32 -10.34
N GLU A 55 1.40 -3.38 -10.21
CA GLU A 55 0.67 -4.60 -9.80
C GLU A 55 -0.65 -4.36 -9.06
N LEU A 56 -0.93 -3.18 -8.50
CA LEU A 56 -2.18 -3.04 -7.73
C LEU A 56 -3.40 -2.97 -8.64
N SER A 57 -4.29 -3.95 -8.48
CA SER A 57 -5.63 -3.84 -9.03
C SER A 57 -6.44 -2.76 -8.30
N ARG A 58 -7.53 -2.31 -8.91
CA ARG A 58 -8.47 -1.38 -8.28
C ARG A 58 -8.97 -1.93 -6.94
N SER A 59 -9.32 -3.21 -6.87
CA SER A 59 -9.72 -3.86 -5.62
C SER A 59 -8.61 -3.82 -4.56
N GLU A 60 -7.35 -4.03 -4.93
CA GLU A 60 -6.23 -3.99 -3.98
C GLU A 60 -5.92 -2.58 -3.47
N VAL A 61 -6.15 -1.54 -4.27
CA VAL A 61 -6.10 -0.15 -3.79
C VAL A 61 -7.21 0.11 -2.78
N ILE A 62 -8.43 -0.37 -3.03
CA ILE A 62 -9.55 -0.24 -2.08
C ILE A 62 -9.25 -1.01 -0.78
N GLU A 63 -8.70 -2.22 -0.92
CA GLU A 63 -8.29 -3.08 0.20
C GLU A 63 -7.22 -2.39 1.05
N LEU A 64 -6.18 -1.82 0.42
CA LEU A 64 -5.15 -1.02 1.08
C LEU A 64 -5.76 0.15 1.86
N ILE A 65 -6.66 0.93 1.26
CA ILE A 65 -7.35 2.05 1.94
C ILE A 65 -8.13 1.53 3.16
N GLY A 66 -8.80 0.39 3.03
CA GLY A 66 -9.49 -0.29 4.13
C GLY A 66 -8.55 -0.58 5.29
N TYR A 67 -7.40 -1.20 5.01
CA TYR A 67 -6.39 -1.46 6.02
C TYR A 67 -5.87 -0.20 6.70
N ILE A 68 -5.56 0.87 5.96
CA ILE A 68 -5.08 2.13 6.56
C ILE A 68 -6.14 2.74 7.49
N ARG A 69 -7.43 2.64 7.17
CA ARG A 69 -8.51 3.07 8.06
C ARG A 69 -8.58 2.22 9.33
N GLU A 70 -8.40 0.92 9.23
CA GLU A 70 -8.37 0.00 10.38
C GLU A 70 -7.15 0.21 11.29
N LEU A 71 -6.05 0.73 10.74
CA LEU A 71 -4.88 1.17 11.49
C LEU A 71 -5.10 2.51 12.21
N GLU A 72 -6.30 3.10 12.13
CA GLU A 72 -6.66 4.38 12.73
C GLU A 72 -5.83 5.56 12.17
N LEU A 73 -5.49 5.50 10.88
CA LEU A 73 -4.71 6.53 10.16
C LEU A 73 -5.59 7.24 9.11
N PRO A 74 -6.62 8.00 9.53
CA PRO A 74 -7.62 8.55 8.61
C PRO A 74 -7.05 9.56 7.61
N GLU A 75 -6.00 10.29 7.98
CA GLU A 75 -5.36 11.26 7.09
C GLU A 75 -4.65 10.57 5.91
N ILE A 76 -3.94 9.47 6.18
CA ILE A 76 -3.28 8.66 5.15
C ILE A 76 -4.34 7.98 4.26
N ALA A 77 -5.44 7.50 4.84
CA ALA A 77 -6.54 6.93 4.08
C ALA A 77 -7.14 7.95 3.11
N ALA A 78 -7.41 9.16 3.57
CA ALA A 78 -7.93 10.24 2.73
C ALA A 78 -6.99 10.60 1.57
N LEU A 79 -5.68 10.61 1.81
CA LEU A 79 -4.67 10.83 0.78
C LEU A 79 -4.68 9.71 -0.29
N LEU A 80 -4.77 8.45 0.12
CA LEU A 80 -4.88 7.31 -0.79
C LEU A 80 -6.20 7.31 -1.58
N GLU A 81 -7.30 7.75 -0.96
CA GLU A 81 -8.60 7.93 -1.62
C GLU A 81 -8.57 9.03 -2.68
N GLU A 82 -7.84 10.11 -2.42
CA GLU A 82 -7.61 11.16 -3.41
C GLU A 82 -6.86 10.60 -4.63
N ILE A 83 -5.79 9.84 -4.41
CA ILE A 83 -5.05 9.19 -5.49
C ILE A 83 -5.96 8.23 -6.27
N SER A 84 -6.72 7.38 -5.58
CA SER A 84 -7.67 6.46 -6.22
C SER A 84 -8.67 7.21 -7.09
N SER A 85 -9.20 8.33 -6.60
CA SER A 85 -10.11 9.21 -7.33
C SER A 85 -9.45 9.84 -8.55
N LEU A 86 -8.20 10.29 -8.46
CA LEU A 86 -7.42 10.81 -9.59
C LEU A 86 -7.21 9.74 -10.67
N LEU A 87 -6.85 8.52 -10.28
CA LEU A 87 -6.67 7.40 -11.22
C LEU A 87 -7.98 7.08 -11.95
N ILE A 88 -9.10 6.99 -11.23
CA ILE A 88 -10.43 6.73 -11.80
C ILE A 88 -10.85 7.85 -12.75
N ALA A 89 -10.73 9.11 -12.33
CA ALA A 89 -11.12 10.27 -13.13
C ALA A 89 -10.33 10.39 -14.44
N ASN A 90 -9.13 9.81 -14.49
CA ASN A 90 -8.28 9.78 -15.68
C ASN A 90 -8.33 8.43 -16.43
N ASN A 91 -9.36 7.61 -16.17
CA ASN A 91 -9.61 6.33 -16.84
C ASN A 91 -8.44 5.33 -16.75
N PHE A 92 -7.68 5.38 -15.65
CA PHE A 92 -6.47 4.58 -15.46
C PHE A 92 -6.73 3.07 -15.50
N TYR A 93 -7.83 2.63 -14.89
CA TYR A 93 -8.28 1.23 -14.86
C TYR A 93 -9.27 0.87 -15.97
N GLY A 94 -9.69 1.84 -16.78
CA GLY A 94 -10.82 1.65 -17.71
C GLY A 94 -12.09 1.21 -16.96
N SER A 95 -12.77 0.19 -17.49
CA SER A 95 -13.93 -0.45 -16.86
C SER A 95 -13.57 -1.70 -16.02
N GLY A 96 -12.28 -2.01 -15.87
CA GLY A 96 -11.81 -3.26 -15.26
C GLY A 96 -11.06 -3.07 -13.94
N GLU A 97 -10.41 -4.15 -13.50
CA GLU A 97 -9.63 -4.21 -12.26
C GLU A 97 -8.18 -3.82 -12.45
N HIS A 98 -7.62 -4.00 -13.65
CA HIS A 98 -6.19 -3.78 -13.90
C HIS A 98 -5.93 -2.46 -14.62
N PRO A 99 -4.76 -1.81 -14.40
CA PRO A 99 -4.34 -0.65 -15.16
C PRO A 99 -4.39 -0.92 -16.67
N VAL A 100 -5.06 -0.06 -17.44
CA VAL A 100 -5.15 -0.16 -18.91
C VAL A 100 -4.25 0.86 -19.62
N ILE A 101 -3.73 1.83 -18.87
CA ILE A 101 -2.75 2.81 -19.33
C ILE A 101 -1.60 2.87 -18.32
N ALA A 102 -0.39 3.19 -18.79
CA ALA A 102 0.74 3.44 -17.90
C ALA A 102 0.59 4.82 -17.23
N SER A 103 0.97 4.95 -15.97
CA SER A 103 0.84 6.16 -15.15
C SER A 103 1.52 7.35 -15.82
N ARG A 104 2.68 7.13 -16.45
CA ARG A 104 3.41 8.13 -17.24
C ARG A 104 2.61 8.77 -18.39
N THR A 105 1.46 8.21 -18.74
CA THR A 105 0.55 8.76 -19.77
C THR A 105 -0.53 9.68 -19.18
N LEU A 106 -0.66 9.73 -17.86
CA LEU A 106 -1.48 10.70 -17.16
C LEU A 106 -0.94 12.13 -17.39
N ARG A 107 -1.83 13.12 -17.25
CA ARG A 107 -1.43 14.52 -17.34
C ARG A 107 -0.40 14.85 -16.25
N GLU A 108 0.58 15.69 -16.59
CA GLU A 108 1.66 16.08 -15.68
C GLU A 108 1.13 16.59 -14.32
N SER A 109 0.07 17.40 -14.33
CA SER A 109 -0.54 17.91 -13.09
C SER A 109 -1.08 16.80 -12.18
N VAL A 110 -1.58 15.70 -12.76
CA VAL A 110 -2.04 14.53 -12.00
C VAL A 110 -0.84 13.76 -11.44
N LEU A 111 0.21 13.59 -12.24
CA LEU A 111 1.45 12.95 -11.82
C LEU A 111 2.12 13.69 -10.67
N THR A 112 2.28 15.01 -10.79
CA THR A 112 2.81 15.86 -9.72
C THR A 112 1.97 15.70 -8.45
N ARG A 113 0.64 15.70 -8.55
CA ARG A 113 -0.23 15.55 -7.38
C ARG A 113 -0.05 14.19 -6.70
N ILE A 114 0.01 13.10 -7.47
CA ILE A 114 0.24 11.74 -6.94
C ILE A 114 1.59 11.67 -6.23
N GLU A 115 2.65 12.25 -6.79
CA GLU A 115 3.97 12.28 -6.14
C GLU A 115 3.96 13.11 -4.86
N THR A 116 3.35 14.30 -4.87
CA THR A 116 3.22 15.13 -3.65
C THR A 116 2.49 14.39 -2.53
N ILE A 117 1.41 13.67 -2.86
CA ILE A 117 0.72 12.84 -1.87
C ILE A 117 1.64 11.71 -1.38
N GLY A 118 2.37 11.07 -2.30
CA GLY A 118 3.36 10.06 -1.97
C GLY A 118 4.41 10.55 -0.97
N GLU A 119 4.93 11.76 -1.16
CA GLU A 119 5.85 12.42 -0.23
C GLU A 119 5.22 12.60 1.16
N GLN A 120 4.00 13.13 1.24
CA GLN A 120 3.24 13.31 2.50
C GLN A 120 3.03 12.01 3.28
N ILE A 121 2.74 10.91 2.58
CA ILE A 121 2.65 9.57 3.18
C ILE A 121 4.03 9.09 3.66
N GLY A 122 5.09 9.49 2.96
CA GLY A 122 6.49 9.19 3.30
C GLY A 122 6.91 9.64 4.69
N ASP A 123 6.47 10.82 5.08
CA ASP A 123 6.81 11.42 6.36
C ASP A 123 6.16 10.69 7.55
N GLN A 124 5.16 9.84 7.27
CA GLN A 124 4.36 9.11 8.25
C GLN A 124 4.60 7.59 8.23
N LEU A 125 5.63 7.12 7.51
CA LEU A 125 5.90 5.68 7.37
C LEU A 125 6.21 4.98 8.69
N TRP A 126 6.80 5.69 9.66
CA TRP A 126 7.10 5.16 10.99
C TRP A 126 5.82 4.84 11.77
N GLU A 127 4.80 5.70 11.65
CA GLU A 127 3.50 5.51 12.32
C GLU A 127 2.77 4.32 11.72
N ILE A 128 2.80 4.18 10.39
CA ILE A 128 2.26 2.99 9.71
C ILE A 128 2.93 1.69 10.23
N ASP A 129 4.26 1.70 10.41
CA ASP A 129 5.00 0.55 10.93
C ASP A 129 4.59 0.20 12.37
N GLU A 130 4.36 1.19 13.23
CA GLU A 130 3.89 0.98 14.60
C GLU A 130 2.48 0.38 14.63
N ARG A 131 1.55 0.92 13.83
CA ARG A 131 0.17 0.42 13.77
C ARG A 131 0.09 -0.99 13.18
N LEU A 132 0.89 -1.31 12.16
CA LEU A 132 0.97 -2.67 11.63
C LEU A 132 1.49 -3.67 12.67
N LEU A 133 2.46 -3.27 13.50
CA LEU A 133 2.95 -4.11 14.59
C LEU A 133 1.86 -4.33 15.65
N GLU A 134 1.10 -3.30 16.02
CA GLU A 134 -0.04 -3.43 16.93
C GLU A 134 -1.11 -4.38 16.39
N MET A 135 -1.42 -4.28 15.10
CA MET A 135 -2.35 -5.19 14.42
C MET A 135 -1.88 -6.65 14.47
N LEU A 136 -0.60 -6.91 14.18
CA LEU A 136 0.00 -8.24 14.31
C LEU A 136 -0.11 -8.79 15.74
N ASN A 137 0.21 -7.98 16.75
CA ASN A 137 0.22 -8.41 18.14
C ASN A 137 -1.17 -8.74 18.67
N ARG A 138 -2.21 -8.02 18.20
CA ARG A 138 -3.61 -8.31 18.50
C ARG A 138 -4.05 -9.65 17.93
N GLU A 139 -3.70 -9.95 16.68
CA GLU A 139 -4.04 -11.26 16.08
C GLU A 139 -3.33 -12.44 16.76
N ALA A 140 -2.09 -12.22 17.23
CA ALA A 140 -1.34 -13.25 17.95
C ALA A 140 -1.86 -13.51 19.37
N ASN A 141 -2.60 -12.56 19.96
CA ASN A 141 -3.17 -12.63 21.32
C ASN A 141 -4.63 -12.16 21.32
N PRO A 142 -5.56 -12.94 20.74
CA PRO A 142 -6.96 -12.56 20.55
C PRO A 142 -7.76 -12.45 21.87
#